data_AF-A0A7W0ZPG9-F1
#
_entry.id   AF-A0A7W0ZPG9-F1
#
_cell.length_a   1.000
_cell.length_b   1.000
_cell.length_c   1.000
_cell.angle_alpha   90.00
_cell.angle_beta   90.00
_cell.angle_gamma   90.00
#
_symmetry.space_group_name_H-M   'P 1'
#
loop_
_entity.id
_entity.type
_entity.pdbx_description
1 polymer ?
#
loop_
_entity_poly.entity_id
_entity_poly.type
_entity_poly.pdbx_seq_one_letter_code
_entity_poly.pdbx_strand_id
1 'polypeptide(L)'
;QKENGWAAVNEERYHNPEYDALYDQAAQETDPQKAAELFIAMNDMLIDDVVVIPIVQRASEKYGLAKTLNKENIAGGPFESLYWNIANWNRTS
;
A
#
# COMPACT_ATOMS: atom_id res chain seq x y z
N GLN A 1 5.04 16.11 -21.46
CA GLN A 1 5.07 15.08 -20.40
C GLN A 1 6.35 14.23 -20.40
N LYS A 2 7.16 14.23 -21.47
CA LYS A 2 8.32 13.33 -21.63
C LYS A 2 9.60 13.77 -20.89
N GLU A 3 9.74 15.04 -20.52
CA GLU A 3 11.00 15.59 -19.99
C GLU A 3 11.02 15.89 -18.48
N ASN A 4 9.86 16.07 -17.83
CA ASN A 4 9.82 16.57 -16.45
C ASN A 4 9.21 15.61 -15.43
N GLY A 5 8.79 14.39 -15.81
CA GLY A 5 8.41 13.35 -14.85
C GLY A 5 7.25 13.71 -13.91
N TRP A 6 6.40 14.69 -14.26
CA TRP A 6 5.27 15.22 -13.47
C TRP A 6 4.16 14.21 -13.11
N ALA A 7 4.38 12.91 -13.29
CA ALA A 7 3.47 11.84 -12.91
C ALA A 7 3.73 11.30 -11.49
N ALA A 8 4.84 11.68 -10.85
CA ALA A 8 5.14 11.25 -9.48
C ALA A 8 4.25 12.00 -8.47
N VAL A 9 3.69 11.25 -7.52
CA VAL A 9 2.89 11.78 -6.41
C VAL A 9 3.79 11.93 -5.18
N ASN A 10 4.05 13.18 -4.79
CA ASN A 10 4.66 13.59 -3.52
C ASN A 10 3.94 14.88 -3.10
N GLU A 11 2.76 14.74 -2.49
CA GLU A 11 1.86 15.85 -2.20
C GLU A 11 2.46 16.79 -1.14
N GLU A 12 3.19 16.19 -0.20
CA GLU A 12 3.89 16.81 0.91
C GLU A 12 5.17 17.54 0.45
N ARG A 13 5.63 17.25 -0.77
CA ARG A 13 6.88 17.78 -1.37
C ARG A 13 8.10 17.52 -0.49
N TYR A 14 8.08 16.40 0.23
CA TYR A 14 9.17 16.00 1.10
C TYR A 14 10.43 15.73 0.28
N HIS A 15 11.57 16.22 0.75
CA HIS A 15 12.86 16.08 0.11
C HIS A 15 13.94 15.88 1.17
N ASN A 16 14.46 14.66 1.24
CA ASN A 16 15.52 14.27 2.18
C ASN A 16 16.46 13.28 1.47
N PRO A 17 17.74 13.64 1.24
CA PRO A 17 18.69 12.79 0.53
C PRO A 17 18.94 11.42 1.20
N GLU A 18 18.80 11.33 2.53
CA GLU A 18 18.95 10.07 3.25
C GLU A 18 17.75 9.15 3.00
N TYR A 19 16.54 9.72 2.94
CA TYR A 19 15.33 8.99 2.59
C TYR A 19 15.43 8.46 1.15
N ASP A 20 15.87 9.31 0.21
CA ASP A 20 16.05 8.93 -1.19
C ASP A 20 17.06 7.78 -1.32
N ALA A 21 18.16 7.79 -0.57
CA ALA A 21 19.15 6.72 -0.57
C ALA A 21 18.58 5.39 -0.03
N LEU A 22 17.76 5.43 1.02
CA LEU A 22 17.09 4.24 1.55
C LEU A 22 16.06 3.68 0.54
N TYR A 23 15.35 4.56 -0.16
CA TYR A 23 14.41 4.16 -1.21
C TYR A 23 15.14 3.48 -2.38
N ASP A 24 16.26 4.04 -2.84
CA ASP A 24 17.08 3.46 -3.90
C ASP A 24 17.63 2.08 -3.51
N GLN A 25 17.99 1.89 -2.23
CA GLN A 25 18.39 0.60 -1.69
C GLN A 25 17.20 -0.39 -1.66
N ALA A 26 16.04 0.04 -1.16
CA ALA A 26 14.85 -0.79 -1.06
C ALA A 26 14.36 -1.24 -2.44
N ALA A 27 14.47 -0.38 -3.46
CA ALA A 27 14.10 -0.69 -4.84
C ALA A 27 14.95 -1.80 -5.48
N GLN A 28 16.16 -2.05 -4.95
CA GLN A 28 17.08 -3.08 -5.43
C GLN A 28 17.12 -4.32 -4.52
N GLU A 29 16.49 -4.26 -3.34
CA GLU A 29 16.47 -5.34 -2.38
C GLU A 29 15.51 -6.46 -2.82
N THR A 30 15.99 -7.70 -2.75
CA THR A 30 15.23 -8.90 -3.16
C THR A 30 14.86 -9.79 -1.99
N ASP A 31 15.49 -9.59 -0.83
CA ASP A 31 15.13 -10.22 0.43
C ASP A 31 13.92 -9.49 1.05
N PRO A 32 12.77 -10.15 1.25
CA PRO A 32 11.58 -9.50 1.76
C PRO A 32 11.73 -8.94 3.18
N GLN A 33 12.52 -9.60 4.04
CA GLN A 33 12.74 -9.17 5.41
C GLN A 33 13.58 -7.89 5.44
N LYS A 34 14.66 -7.84 4.65
CA LYS A 34 15.48 -6.63 4.53
C LYS A 34 14.75 -5.47 3.89
N ALA A 35 13.94 -5.74 2.86
CA ALA A 35 13.10 -4.71 2.26
C ALA A 35 12.14 -4.11 3.31
N ALA A 36 11.53 -4.96 4.14
CA ALA A 36 10.65 -4.49 5.22
C ALA A 36 11.39 -3.60 6.24
N GLU A 37 12.62 -3.96 6.62
CA GLU A 37 13.46 -3.13 7.52
C GLU A 37 13.75 -1.75 6.93
N LEU A 38 14.06 -1.67 5.62
CA LEU A 38 14.27 -0.40 4.92
C LEU A 38 13.00 0.46 4.89
N PHE A 39 11.84 -0.15 4.63
CA PHE A 39 10.56 0.57 4.66
C PHE A 39 10.19 1.07 6.06
N ILE A 40 10.54 0.33 7.13
CA ILE A 40 10.35 0.79 8.51
C ILE A 40 11.23 2.02 8.76
N ALA A 41 12.52 1.96 8.40
CA ALA A 41 13.43 3.09 8.58
C ALA A 41 12.96 4.34 7.83
N MET A 42 12.49 4.18 6.58
CA MET A 42 11.89 5.27 5.81
C MET A 42 10.63 5.84 6.48
N ASN A 43 9.76 4.98 7.00
CA ASN A 43 8.56 5.42 7.72
C ASN A 43 8.92 6.23 8.98
N ASP A 44 9.90 5.77 9.76
CA ASP A 44 10.34 6.47 10.97
C ASP A 44 10.79 7.91 10.64
N MET A 45 11.54 8.10 9.55
CA MET A 45 11.91 9.44 9.07
C MET A 45 10.71 10.33 8.75
N LEU A 46 9.67 9.80 8.08
CA LEU A 46 8.47 10.58 7.75
C LEU A 46 7.71 11.04 8.99
N ILE A 47 7.70 10.21 10.04
CA ILE A 47 7.02 10.51 11.31
C ILE A 47 7.85 11.51 12.12
N ASP A 48 9.16 11.31 12.23
CA ASP A 48 10.06 12.18 12.98
C ASP A 48 10.13 13.60 12.38
N ASP A 49 10.13 13.70 11.05
CA ASP A 49 10.11 14.98 10.33
C ASP A 49 8.70 15.58 10.20
N VAL A 50 7.67 14.90 10.71
CA VAL A 50 6.26 15.33 10.68
C VAL A 50 5.78 15.63 9.25
N VAL A 51 6.22 14.82 8.30
CA VAL A 51 5.87 14.96 6.87
C VAL A 51 4.38 14.70 6.66
N VAL A 52 3.85 13.71 7.37
CA VAL A 52 2.44 13.32 7.37
C VAL A 52 2.01 13.02 8.80
N ILE A 53 0.77 13.36 9.14
CA ILE A 53 0.16 13.04 10.44
C ILE A 53 -0.95 12.01 10.21
N PRO A 54 -0.68 10.71 10.41
CA PRO A 54 -1.70 9.68 10.29
C PRO A 54 -2.77 9.85 11.36
N ILE A 55 -4.04 9.88 10.96
CA ILE A 55 -5.18 10.02 11.89
C ILE A 55 -5.81 8.66 12.20
N VAL A 56 -6.22 7.92 11.16
CA VAL A 56 -6.84 6.59 11.29
C VAL A 56 -6.53 5.71 10.08
N GLN A 57 -6.25 4.43 10.33
CA GLN A 57 -6.22 3.42 9.28
C GLN A 57 -7.67 3.08 8.90
N ARG A 58 -8.10 3.47 7.69
CA ARG A 58 -9.44 3.13 7.20
C ARG A 58 -9.42 1.71 6.64
N ALA A 59 -10.54 0.99 6.82
CA ALA A 59 -10.76 -0.23 6.06
C ALA A 59 -10.66 0.09 4.56
N SER A 60 -9.82 -0.66 3.85
CA SER A 60 -9.57 -0.48 2.43
C SER A 60 -10.85 -0.63 1.60
N GLU A 61 -11.82 -1.40 2.09
CA GLU A 61 -13.10 -1.64 1.44
C GLU A 61 -14.30 -1.46 2.40
N LYS A 62 -15.38 -0.89 1.87
CA LYS A 62 -16.71 -0.89 2.50
C LYS A 62 -17.68 -1.53 1.53
N TYR A 63 -18.21 -2.71 1.87
CA TYR A 63 -19.13 -3.44 1.00
C TYR A 63 -20.21 -4.17 1.78
N GLY A 64 -21.35 -4.39 1.12
CA GLY A 64 -22.42 -5.26 1.59
C GLY A 64 -22.34 -6.61 0.89
N LEU A 65 -22.45 -7.70 1.66
CA LEU A 65 -22.56 -9.05 1.11
C LEU A 65 -23.98 -9.58 1.26
N ALA A 66 -24.46 -10.30 0.24
CA ALA A 66 -25.67 -11.10 0.39
C ALA A 66 -25.47 -12.14 1.50
N LYS A 67 -26.49 -12.33 2.36
CA LYS A 67 -26.43 -13.27 3.50
C LYS A 67 -26.12 -14.71 3.10
N THR A 68 -26.39 -15.07 1.85
CA THR A 68 -26.18 -16.40 1.30
C THR A 68 -24.81 -16.57 0.65
N LEU A 69 -24.00 -15.52 0.55
CA LEU A 69 -22.67 -15.60 -0.06
C LEU A 69 -21.66 -16.10 0.97
N ASN A 70 -20.80 -17.04 0.57
CA ASN A 70 -19.74 -17.52 1.45
C ASN A 70 -18.67 -16.43 1.63
N LYS A 71 -18.69 -15.78 2.81
CA LYS A 71 -17.76 -14.68 3.14
C LYS A 71 -16.31 -15.11 3.10
N GLU A 72 -16.00 -16.35 3.49
CA GLU A 72 -14.61 -16.85 3.54
C GLU A 72 -13.98 -16.96 2.15
N ASN A 73 -14.79 -16.97 1.09
CA ASN A 73 -14.30 -16.99 -0.29
C ASN A 73 -14.08 -15.59 -0.88
N ILE A 74 -14.40 -14.51 -0.15
CA ILE A 74 -14.20 -13.14 -0.60
C ILE A 74 -12.82 -12.69 -0.12
N ALA A 75 -11.88 -12.50 -1.05
CA ALA A 75 -10.53 -12.08 -0.72
C ALA A 75 -10.24 -10.72 -1.36
N GLY A 76 -9.65 -9.82 -0.57
CA GLY A 76 -9.10 -8.59 -1.11
C GLY A 76 -7.75 -8.80 -1.78
N GLY A 77 -7.36 -7.89 -2.67
CA GLY A 77 -6.09 -7.94 -3.38
C GLY A 77 -5.48 -6.55 -3.57
N PRO A 78 -4.15 -6.45 -3.75
CA PRO A 78 -3.46 -5.18 -3.90
C PRO A 78 -3.70 -4.50 -5.27
N PHE A 79 -4.20 -5.23 -6.26
CA PHE A 79 -4.46 -4.72 -7.61
C PHE A 79 -5.94 -4.47 -7.90
N GLU A 80 -6.82 -5.17 -7.18
CA GLU A 80 -8.27 -5.02 -7.27
C GLU A 80 -8.86 -5.43 -5.90
N SER A 81 -9.83 -4.65 -5.44
CA SER A 81 -10.29 -4.69 -4.06
C SER A 81 -10.99 -5.97 -3.65
N LEU A 82 -11.84 -6.59 -4.47
CA LEU A 82 -12.69 -7.72 -4.03
C LEU A 82 -13.01 -8.76 -5.13
N TYR A 83 -13.06 -8.37 -6.39
CA TYR A 83 -13.50 -9.20 -7.51
C TYR A 83 -12.40 -10.03 -8.17
N TRP A 84 -11.12 -9.84 -7.85
CA TRP A 84 -10.02 -10.57 -8.46
C TRP A 84 -10.19 -12.10 -8.37
N ASN A 85 -10.83 -12.57 -7.30
CA ASN A 85 -11.10 -13.99 -7.05
C ASN A 85 -12.57 -14.41 -7.24
N ILE A 86 -13.36 -13.62 -7.99
CA ILE A 86 -14.82 -13.85 -8.12
C ILE A 86 -15.19 -15.26 -8.62
N ALA A 87 -14.31 -15.91 -9.35
CA ALA A 87 -14.48 -17.29 -9.81
C ALA A 87 -14.62 -18.31 -8.64
N ASN A 88 -14.12 -17.99 -7.45
CA ASN A 88 -14.20 -18.85 -6.27
C ASN A 88 -15.48 -18.61 -5.44
N TRP A 89 -16.29 -17.62 -5.80
CA TRP A 89 -17.46 -17.24 -5.01
C TRP A 89 -18.58 -18.27 -5.16
N ASN A 90 -19.17 -18.66 -4.03
CA ASN A 90 -20.30 -19.58 -4.00
C ASN A 90 -21.30 -19.22 -2.90
N ARG A 91 -22.47 -19.86 -2.94
CA ARG A 91 -23.53 -19.68 -1.94
C ARG A 91 -23.47 -20.78 -0.88
N THR A 92 -23.80 -20.43 0.36
CA THR A 92 -23.82 -21.36 1.50
C THR A 92 -25.19 -22.03 1.69
N SER A 93 -26.27 -21.46 1.14
CA SER A 93 -27.64 -22.00 1.11
C SER A 93 -28.53 -21.16 0.20
#